data_AF-A0A2G6LIX5-F1
#
_entry.id   AF-A0A2G6LIX5-F1
#
_cell.length_a   1.000
_cell.length_b   1.000
_cell.length_c   1.000
_cell.angle_alpha   90.00
_cell.angle_beta   90.00
_cell.angle_gamma   90.00
#
_symmetry.space_group_name_H-M   'P 1'
#
loop_
_entity.id
_entity.type
_entity.pdbx_description
1 polymer ?
#
loop_
_entity_poly.entity_id
_entity_poly.type
_entity_poly.pdbx_seq_one_letter_code
_entity_poly.pdbx_strand_id
1 'polypeptide(L)'
;MNNITHSHDKFFKTVFSKKEAVAEFIEKLLPKNISQPIDLDSLVLDSTEYTDEQLKTHCSDVVYNCDYISKDNQRIAIKISLLFEHKSYQEKYPHFQLMRYFLNMWEMQSKQKQDLTPIIPIIFFHGKSKWNKKPFSENFVHLDENLLQFLPQFDYLLLDTNQYENKDFQELDVAELQYSILMMKHIFNMERLLENLADIFTNIEPFIETEQGRKFFQTMVIYLYQYSDLTADQWREKMHNISPQVER
;
A
#
# COMPACT_ATOMS: atom_id res chain seq x y z
N MET A 1 -13.45 -5.05 -16.71
CA MET A 1 -12.42 -5.46 -15.72
C MET A 1 -11.30 -4.42 -15.60
N ASN A 2 -10.74 -3.86 -16.69
CA ASN A 2 -9.68 -2.84 -16.60
C ASN A 2 -10.06 -1.57 -15.80
N ASN A 3 -11.27 -1.02 -15.95
CA ASN A 3 -11.67 0.21 -15.21
C ASN A 3 -11.75 0.03 -13.69
N ILE A 4 -11.92 -1.20 -13.20
CA ILE A 4 -12.10 -1.50 -11.78
C ILE A 4 -10.73 -1.54 -11.11
N THR A 5 -9.77 -2.31 -11.63
CA THR A 5 -8.40 -2.35 -11.10
C THR A 5 -7.79 -0.93 -11.02
N HIS A 6 -7.99 -0.12 -12.06
CA HIS A 6 -7.52 1.27 -12.09
C HIS A 6 -8.05 2.16 -10.96
N SER A 7 -9.24 1.90 -10.40
CA SER A 7 -9.74 2.74 -9.31
C SER A 7 -9.21 2.34 -7.93
N HIS A 8 -8.99 1.05 -7.67
CA HIS A 8 -8.25 0.63 -6.49
C HIS A 8 -6.83 1.21 -6.50
N ASP A 9 -6.16 1.12 -7.65
CA ASP A 9 -4.79 1.62 -7.84
C ASP A 9 -4.71 3.14 -7.57
N LYS A 10 -5.65 3.91 -8.14
CA LYS A 10 -5.72 5.36 -7.95
C LYS A 10 -6.01 5.75 -6.51
N PHE A 11 -6.92 5.02 -5.84
CA PHE A 11 -7.26 5.28 -4.45
C PHE A 11 -6.05 4.99 -3.54
N PHE A 12 -5.40 3.86 -3.73
CA PHE A 12 -4.17 3.49 -3.03
C PHE A 12 -3.09 4.56 -3.15
N LYS A 13 -2.78 5.02 -4.37
CA LYS A 13 -1.80 6.10 -4.60
C LYS A 13 -2.16 7.39 -3.88
N THR A 14 -3.43 7.76 -3.88
CA THR A 14 -3.89 9.01 -3.24
C THR A 14 -3.53 9.04 -1.74
N VAL A 15 -3.56 7.88 -1.09
CA VAL A 15 -3.22 7.71 0.34
C VAL A 15 -1.72 7.55 0.51
N PHE A 16 -1.12 6.59 -0.20
CA PHE A 16 0.27 6.23 -0.01
C PHE A 16 1.25 7.26 -0.59
N SER A 17 0.82 8.25 -1.38
CA SER A 17 1.67 9.41 -1.73
C SER A 17 1.77 10.47 -0.63
N LYS A 18 1.10 10.30 0.51
CA LYS A 18 1.18 11.21 1.66
C LYS A 18 2.22 10.69 2.65
N LYS A 19 3.19 11.54 2.96
CA LYS A 19 4.32 11.17 3.82
C LYS A 19 3.86 10.71 5.21
N GLU A 20 2.87 11.38 5.78
CA GLU A 20 2.33 11.10 7.11
C GLU A 20 1.71 9.69 7.16
N ALA A 21 0.95 9.33 6.11
CA ALA A 21 0.36 8.00 5.99
C ALA A 21 1.44 6.91 5.85
N VAL A 22 2.47 7.14 5.02
CA VAL A 22 3.55 6.15 4.83
C VAL A 22 4.42 6.03 6.08
N ALA A 23 4.73 7.14 6.76
CA ALA A 23 5.48 7.13 8.00
C ALA A 23 4.77 6.28 9.06
N GLU A 24 3.47 6.53 9.27
CA GLU A 24 2.69 5.74 10.23
C GLU A 24 2.57 4.28 9.81
N PHE A 25 2.34 4.00 8.53
CA PHE A 25 2.31 2.64 8.00
C PHE A 25 3.61 1.88 8.33
N ILE A 26 4.78 2.50 8.09
CA ILE A 26 6.09 1.91 8.40
C ILE A 26 6.20 1.66 9.90
N GLU A 27 5.88 2.67 10.71
CA GLU A 27 6.06 2.60 12.15
C GLU A 27 5.18 1.53 12.80
N LYS A 28 3.89 1.50 12.45
CA LYS A 28 2.87 0.69 13.13
C LYS A 28 2.67 -0.68 12.48
N LEU A 29 2.79 -0.80 11.15
CA LEU A 29 2.40 -2.01 10.43
C LEU A 29 3.57 -2.85 9.91
N LEU A 30 4.79 -2.30 9.81
CA LEU A 30 5.95 -3.10 9.41
C LEU A 30 6.68 -3.74 10.61
N PRO A 31 7.38 -4.88 10.39
CA PRO A 31 8.18 -5.52 11.43
C PRO A 31 9.19 -4.55 12.05
N LYS A 32 9.28 -4.54 13.38
CA LYS A 32 10.12 -3.58 14.14
C LYS A 32 11.61 -3.65 13.77
N ASN A 33 12.11 -4.82 13.36
CA ASN A 33 13.48 -4.96 12.89
C ASN A 33 13.76 -4.24 11.56
N ILE A 34 12.73 -3.91 10.79
CA ILE A 34 12.82 -3.13 9.55
C ILE A 34 12.42 -1.68 9.78
N SER A 35 11.38 -1.41 10.59
CA SER A 35 10.90 -0.04 10.77
C SER A 35 11.75 0.81 11.71
N GLN A 36 12.32 0.25 12.78
CA GLN A 36 13.14 1.02 13.74
C GLN A 36 14.39 1.68 13.12
N PRO A 37 15.09 1.04 12.17
CA PRO A 37 16.24 1.66 11.51
C PRO A 37 15.88 2.72 10.46
N ILE A 38 14.62 2.84 10.03
CA ILE A 38 14.22 3.80 8.99
C ILE A 38 14.03 5.18 9.62
N ASP A 39 14.72 6.18 9.10
CA ASP A 39 14.47 7.58 9.45
C ASP A 39 13.22 8.08 8.72
N LEU A 40 12.09 8.12 9.43
CA LEU A 40 10.79 8.55 8.88
C LEU A 40 10.78 10.04 8.49
N ASP A 41 11.61 10.88 9.12
CA ASP A 41 11.72 12.29 8.79
C ASP A 41 12.45 12.50 7.45
N SER A 42 13.28 11.55 7.04
CA SER A 42 13.98 11.56 5.75
C SER A 42 13.15 11.08 4.56
N LEU A 43 11.91 10.62 4.75
CA LEU A 43 11.03 10.14 3.68
C LEU A 43 10.80 11.23 2.62
N VAL A 44 11.19 10.92 1.38
CA VAL A 44 10.98 11.71 0.17
C VAL A 44 10.31 10.84 -0.89
N LEU A 45 9.13 11.26 -1.33
CA LEU A 45 8.41 10.62 -2.42
C LEU A 45 9.21 10.76 -3.72
N ASP A 46 9.48 9.64 -4.37
CA ASP A 46 10.12 9.58 -5.68
C ASP A 46 9.06 9.67 -6.78
N SER A 47 9.01 10.81 -7.45
CA SER A 47 8.09 11.07 -8.57
C SER A 47 8.61 10.57 -9.91
N THR A 48 9.73 9.84 -9.93
CA THR A 48 10.30 9.32 -11.16
C THR A 48 9.44 8.19 -11.70
N GLU A 49 8.92 8.35 -12.92
CA GLU A 49 8.22 7.28 -13.62
C GLU A 49 9.24 6.24 -14.11
N TYR A 50 9.39 5.14 -13.39
CA TYR A 50 10.24 4.00 -13.75
C TYR A 50 9.60 3.16 -14.87
N THR A 51 9.31 3.76 -16.03
CA THR A 51 8.57 3.09 -17.10
C THR A 51 9.51 2.39 -18.09
N ASP A 52 9.43 1.06 -18.12
CA ASP A 52 9.72 0.25 -19.32
C ASP A 52 8.46 0.26 -20.22
N GLU A 53 8.62 0.31 -21.55
CA GLU A 53 7.49 0.39 -22.48
C GLU A 53 6.54 -0.81 -22.39
N GLN A 54 7.02 -1.95 -21.91
CA GLN A 54 6.20 -3.15 -21.63
C GLN A 54 5.42 -3.09 -20.30
N LEU A 55 5.79 -2.18 -19.38
CA LEU A 55 5.16 -2.02 -18.06
C LEU A 55 4.12 -0.91 -18.01
N LYS A 56 3.94 -0.15 -19.10
CA LYS A 56 2.97 0.94 -19.24
C LYS A 56 1.51 0.56 -18.90
N THR A 57 1.20 -0.73 -18.82
CA THR A 57 -0.17 -1.24 -18.58
C THR A 57 -0.48 -1.61 -17.13
N HIS A 58 0.50 -1.59 -16.21
CA HIS A 58 0.28 -1.92 -14.79
C HIS A 58 1.05 -0.97 -13.88
N CYS A 59 0.69 0.32 -13.86
CA CYS A 59 1.32 1.27 -12.96
C CYS A 59 0.48 1.49 -11.71
N SER A 60 1.00 1.08 -10.54
CA SER A 60 1.02 1.93 -9.34
C SER A 60 1.99 1.45 -8.26
N ASP A 61 3.28 1.64 -8.49
CA ASP A 61 4.22 1.74 -7.39
C ASP A 61 4.16 3.12 -6.75
N VAL A 62 4.28 3.15 -5.42
CA VAL A 62 4.73 4.34 -4.71
C VAL A 62 6.12 4.05 -4.20
N VAL A 63 7.08 4.90 -4.57
CA VAL A 63 8.47 4.76 -4.14
C VAL A 63 8.83 5.89 -3.20
N TYR A 64 9.28 5.56 -2.00
CA TYR A 64 9.90 6.53 -1.10
C TYR A 64 11.37 6.26 -0.98
N ASN A 65 12.16 7.33 -1.02
CA ASN A 65 13.54 7.30 -0.62
C ASN A 65 13.67 7.78 0.83
N CYS A 66 14.49 7.10 1.63
CA CYS A 66 14.79 7.50 3.01
C CYS A 66 16.14 6.95 3.47
N ASP A 67 16.65 7.48 4.56
CA ASP A 67 17.87 7.03 5.22
C ASP A 67 17.57 5.82 6.13
N TYR A 68 18.45 4.82 6.04
CA TYR A 68 18.45 3.65 6.93
C TYR A 68 19.65 3.72 7.88
N ILE A 69 19.42 3.65 9.18
CA ILE A 69 20.42 3.81 10.25
C ILE A 69 20.83 2.44 10.80
N SER A 70 22.02 1.97 10.45
CA SER A 70 22.54 0.68 10.92
C SER A 70 22.80 0.63 12.44
N LYS A 71 22.68 -0.57 13.03
CA LYS A 71 22.84 -0.84 14.48
C LYS A 71 24.24 -0.54 15.03
N ASP A 72 25.26 -0.50 14.19
CA ASP A 72 26.65 -0.34 14.63
C ASP A 72 27.06 1.13 14.88
N ASN A 73 26.10 2.08 14.93
CA ASN A 73 26.32 3.52 15.12
C ASN A 73 27.28 4.20 14.11
N GLN A 74 27.79 3.45 13.14
CA GLN A 74 28.24 4.00 11.88
C GLN A 74 26.98 4.49 11.19
N ARG A 75 26.73 5.80 11.27
CA ARG A 75 25.69 6.50 10.51
C ARG A 75 26.02 6.39 9.01
N ILE A 76 25.94 5.20 8.46
CA ILE A 76 25.81 5.02 7.02
C ILE A 76 24.32 5.17 6.81
N ALA A 77 23.90 6.41 6.55
CA ALA A 77 22.59 6.68 5.98
C ALA A 77 22.57 6.02 4.59
N ILE A 78 22.10 4.78 4.54
CA ILE A 78 21.89 4.12 3.26
C ILE A 78 20.54 4.59 2.78
N LYS A 79 20.53 5.30 1.65
CA LYS A 79 19.29 5.61 0.96
C LYS A 79 18.66 4.28 0.55
N ILE A 80 17.47 3.98 1.06
CA ILE A 80 16.67 2.83 0.63
C ILE A 80 15.46 3.32 -0.15
N SER A 81 14.99 2.49 -1.07
CA SER A 81 13.71 2.72 -1.73
C SER A 81 12.64 1.79 -1.18
N LEU A 82 11.56 2.35 -0.65
CA LEU A 82 10.38 1.60 -0.21
C LEU A 82 9.42 1.52 -1.38
N LEU A 83 9.23 0.32 -1.91
CA LEU A 83 8.41 0.07 -3.09
C LEU A 83 7.06 -0.50 -2.65
N PHE A 84 6.01 0.30 -2.68
CA PHE A 84 4.66 -0.11 -2.35
C PHE A 84 3.90 -0.56 -3.59
N GLU A 85 3.70 -1.88 -3.73
CA GLU A 85 2.91 -2.48 -4.80
C GLU A 85 1.54 -2.88 -4.25
N HIS A 86 0.49 -2.39 -4.89
CA HIS A 86 -0.89 -2.73 -4.56
C HIS A 86 -1.36 -3.99 -5.30
N LYS A 87 -2.04 -4.89 -4.59
CA LYS A 87 -2.68 -6.07 -5.16
C LYS A 87 -4.10 -6.25 -4.64
N SER A 88 -5.06 -6.32 -5.56
CA SER A 88 -6.46 -6.70 -5.30
C SER A 88 -6.75 -8.18 -5.57
N TYR A 89 -5.79 -8.91 -6.14
CA TYR A 89 -5.89 -10.34 -6.45
C TYR A 89 -4.54 -11.01 -6.24
N GLN A 90 -4.56 -12.31 -5.94
CA GLN A 90 -3.33 -13.06 -5.72
C GLN A 90 -2.65 -13.35 -7.05
N GLU A 91 -1.40 -12.89 -7.17
CA GLU A 91 -0.55 -13.22 -8.30
C GLU A 91 0.28 -14.47 -7.98
N LYS A 92 0.45 -15.36 -8.96
CA LYS A 92 1.22 -16.60 -8.76
C LYS A 92 2.70 -16.31 -8.51
N TYR A 93 3.26 -15.30 -9.18
CA TYR A 93 4.68 -14.97 -9.15
C TYR A 93 4.90 -13.45 -8.98
N PRO A 94 4.55 -12.88 -7.81
CA PRO A 94 4.80 -11.46 -7.53
C PRO A 94 6.28 -11.08 -7.72
N HIS A 95 7.18 -12.05 -7.50
CA HIS A 95 8.62 -11.92 -7.67
C HIS A 95 9.03 -11.37 -9.06
N PHE A 96 8.32 -11.75 -10.13
CA PHE A 96 8.69 -11.30 -11.48
C PHE A 96 8.55 -9.79 -11.63
N GLN A 97 7.46 -9.23 -11.11
CA GLN A 97 7.21 -7.80 -11.14
C GLN A 97 8.20 -7.07 -10.23
N LEU A 98 8.40 -7.55 -9.00
CA LEU A 98 9.36 -6.96 -8.05
C LEU A 98 10.79 -6.92 -8.62
N MET A 99 11.26 -8.00 -9.24
CA MET A 99 12.58 -8.02 -9.89
C MET A 99 12.68 -7.04 -11.05
N ARG A 100 11.62 -6.88 -11.85
CA ARG A 100 11.57 -5.90 -12.92
C ARG A 100 11.74 -4.48 -12.35
N TYR A 101 11.05 -4.17 -11.26
CA TYR A 101 11.19 -2.88 -10.60
C TYR A 101 12.62 -2.65 -10.09
N PHE A 102 13.23 -3.64 -9.45
CA PHE A 102 14.61 -3.51 -8.99
C PHE A 102 15.57 -3.20 -10.14
N LEU A 103 15.47 -3.97 -11.24
CA LEU A 103 16.31 -3.77 -12.41
C LEU A 103 16.09 -2.40 -13.03
N ASN A 104 14.84 -1.95 -13.19
CA ASN A 104 14.55 -0.63 -13.75
C ASN A 104 15.14 0.50 -12.89
N MET A 105 15.01 0.41 -11.57
CA MET A 105 15.53 1.41 -10.63
C MET A 105 17.06 1.43 -10.66
N TRP A 106 17.72 0.27 -10.60
CA TRP A 106 19.18 0.17 -10.62
C TRP A 106 19.78 0.55 -11.98
N GLU A 107 19.13 0.19 -13.09
CA GLU A 107 19.55 0.66 -14.42
C GLU A 107 19.46 2.17 -14.55
N MET A 108 18.40 2.78 -14.00
CA MET A 108 18.26 4.22 -13.99
C MET A 108 19.36 4.89 -13.16
N GLN A 109 19.64 4.38 -11.96
CA GLN A 109 20.73 4.86 -11.10
C GLN A 109 22.07 4.75 -11.81
N SER A 110 22.34 3.60 -12.44
CA SER A 110 23.55 3.38 -13.23
C SER A 110 23.68 4.36 -14.40
N LYS A 111 22.61 4.58 -15.18
CA LYS A 111 22.57 5.58 -16.26
C LYS A 111 22.83 7.00 -15.75
N GLN A 112 22.37 7.31 -14.54
CA GLN A 112 22.59 8.60 -13.87
C GLN A 112 23.92 8.68 -13.10
N LYS A 113 24.75 7.63 -13.15
CA LYS A 113 26.02 7.51 -12.40
C LYS A 113 25.84 7.66 -10.88
N GLN A 114 24.72 7.19 -10.37
CA GLN A 114 24.42 7.07 -8.95
C GLN A 114 24.81 5.69 -8.44
N ASP A 115 25.14 5.59 -7.16
CA ASP A 115 25.30 4.30 -6.49
C ASP A 115 23.95 3.56 -6.41
N LEU A 116 24.02 2.23 -6.44
CA LEU A 116 22.83 1.40 -6.31
C LEU A 116 22.29 1.47 -4.88
N THR A 117 20.98 1.70 -4.75
CA THR A 117 20.32 1.70 -3.44
C THR A 117 19.66 0.35 -3.18
N PRO A 118 19.73 -0.18 -1.94
CA PRO A 118 18.86 -1.29 -1.55
C PRO A 118 17.38 -0.90 -1.66
N ILE A 119 16.56 -1.85 -2.10
CA ILE A 119 15.12 -1.65 -2.30
C ILE A 119 14.40 -2.62 -1.35
N ILE A 120 13.48 -2.11 -0.54
CA ILE A 120 12.59 -2.91 0.30
C ILE A 120 11.21 -2.96 -0.38
N PRO A 121 10.86 -4.07 -1.03
CA PRO A 121 9.52 -4.23 -1.60
C PRO A 121 8.48 -4.50 -0.51
N ILE A 122 7.34 -3.84 -0.63
CA ILE A 122 6.18 -3.94 0.25
C ILE A 122 4.96 -4.20 -0.64
N ILE A 123 4.34 -5.36 -0.48
CA ILE A 123 3.06 -5.66 -1.11
C ILE A 123 1.94 -5.30 -0.15
N PHE A 124 1.10 -4.35 -0.54
CA PHE A 124 -0.19 -4.10 0.08
C PHE A 124 -1.26 -4.93 -0.62
N PHE A 125 -1.86 -5.87 0.09
CA PHE A 125 -2.85 -6.79 -0.46
C PHE A 125 -4.18 -6.71 0.30
N HIS A 126 -5.27 -6.56 -0.46
CA HIS A 126 -6.64 -6.48 0.09
C HIS A 126 -7.64 -7.38 -0.63
N GLY A 127 -7.17 -8.39 -1.38
CA GLY A 127 -8.03 -9.30 -2.12
C GLY A 127 -8.88 -10.22 -1.23
N LYS A 128 -9.81 -10.94 -1.85
CA LYS A 128 -10.82 -11.79 -1.16
C LYS A 128 -10.23 -12.97 -0.36
N SER A 129 -9.07 -13.49 -0.76
CA SER A 129 -8.46 -14.68 -0.19
C SER A 129 -7.13 -14.36 0.45
N LYS A 130 -6.79 -15.02 1.56
CA LYS A 130 -5.48 -14.87 2.21
C LYS A 130 -4.33 -15.09 1.22
N TRP A 131 -3.32 -14.23 1.28
CA TRP A 131 -2.14 -14.33 0.45
C TRP A 131 -1.18 -15.38 1.00
N ASN A 132 -0.84 -16.38 0.19
CA ASN A 132 0.16 -17.38 0.54
C ASN A 132 1.56 -16.87 0.15
N LYS A 133 2.23 -16.18 1.08
CA LYS A 133 3.61 -15.72 0.90
C LYS A 133 4.55 -16.92 0.92
N LYS A 134 5.36 -17.05 -0.12
CA LYS A 134 6.43 -18.05 -0.20
C LYS A 134 7.68 -17.46 -0.86
N PRO A 135 8.89 -17.91 -0.46
CA PRO A 135 10.13 -17.60 -1.16
C PRO A 135 10.07 -17.95 -2.65
N PHE A 136 10.88 -17.26 -3.47
CA PHE A 136 10.91 -17.52 -4.91
C PHE A 136 11.30 -18.96 -5.24
N SER A 137 12.23 -19.55 -4.48
CA SER A 137 12.71 -20.92 -4.65
C SER A 137 11.61 -21.98 -4.52
N GLU A 138 10.56 -21.75 -3.72
CA GLU A 138 9.43 -22.68 -3.57
C GLU A 138 8.52 -22.76 -4.80
N ASN A 139 8.79 -21.98 -5.85
CA ASN A 139 8.12 -22.11 -7.14
C ASN A 139 8.72 -23.19 -8.05
N PHE A 140 9.90 -23.72 -7.70
CA PHE A 140 10.61 -24.72 -8.48
C PHE A 140 10.39 -26.10 -7.89
N VAL A 141 9.68 -26.97 -8.62
CA VAL A 141 9.41 -28.34 -8.18
C VAL A 141 10.67 -29.20 -8.36
N HIS A 142 11.02 -29.99 -7.35
CA HIS A 142 12.21 -30.86 -7.34
C HIS A 142 13.55 -30.10 -7.49
N LEU A 143 13.65 -28.90 -6.93
CA LEU A 143 14.90 -28.12 -6.95
C LEU A 143 15.97 -28.75 -6.05
N ASP A 144 17.14 -29.03 -6.62
CA ASP A 144 18.33 -29.46 -5.88
C ASP A 144 18.96 -28.28 -5.12
N GLU A 145 19.44 -28.50 -3.90
CA GLU A 145 20.03 -27.45 -3.05
C GLU A 145 21.23 -26.75 -3.70
N ASN A 146 22.02 -27.46 -4.52
CA ASN A 146 23.18 -26.88 -5.20
C ASN A 146 22.77 -25.81 -6.22
N LEU A 147 21.51 -25.80 -6.68
CA LEU A 147 20.99 -24.85 -7.64
C LEU A 147 20.49 -23.54 -6.99
N LEU A 148 20.31 -23.50 -5.67
CA LEU A 148 19.78 -22.33 -4.94
C LEU A 148 20.64 -21.07 -5.13
N GLN A 149 21.95 -21.23 -5.34
CA GLN A 149 22.88 -20.12 -5.55
C GLN A 149 22.70 -19.38 -6.89
N PHE A 150 22.02 -20.01 -7.86
CA PHE A 150 21.77 -19.42 -9.18
C PHE A 150 20.39 -18.77 -9.28
N LEU A 151 19.59 -18.81 -8.22
CA LEU A 151 18.30 -18.13 -8.15
C LEU A 151 18.47 -16.72 -7.58
N PRO A 152 17.68 -15.73 -8.04
CA PRO A 152 17.56 -14.44 -7.38
C PRO A 152 17.13 -14.63 -5.93
N GLN A 153 17.89 -14.05 -4.99
CA GLN A 153 17.62 -14.12 -3.56
C GLN A 153 17.15 -12.76 -3.05
N PHE A 154 15.86 -12.65 -2.75
CA PHE A 154 15.26 -11.51 -2.07
C PHE A 154 13.96 -11.94 -1.38
N ASP A 155 13.49 -11.10 -0.46
CA ASP A 155 12.17 -11.25 0.17
C ASP A 155 11.38 -9.94 0.02
N TYR A 156 10.08 -9.98 0.33
CA TYR A 156 9.20 -8.81 0.36
C TYR A 156 8.35 -8.75 1.62
N LEU A 157 8.10 -7.55 2.10
CA LEU A 157 7.13 -7.32 3.16
C LEU A 157 5.72 -7.46 2.58
N LEU A 158 4.83 -8.08 3.33
CA LEU A 158 3.45 -8.29 2.90
C LEU A 158 2.52 -7.75 3.99
N LEU A 159 1.69 -6.79 3.62
CA LEU A 159 0.51 -6.43 4.38
C LEU A 159 -0.72 -7.01 3.69
N ASP A 160 -1.18 -8.17 4.15
CA ASP A 160 -2.46 -8.76 3.74
C ASP A 160 -3.55 -8.35 4.73
N THR A 161 -4.50 -7.51 4.31
CA THR A 161 -5.55 -6.99 5.20
C THR A 161 -6.42 -8.10 5.80
N ASN A 162 -6.47 -9.31 5.22
CA ASN A 162 -7.19 -10.46 5.78
C ASN A 162 -6.51 -11.07 7.02
N GLN A 163 -5.28 -10.66 7.34
CA GLN A 163 -4.55 -11.12 8.52
C GLN A 163 -4.76 -10.23 9.75
N TYR A 164 -5.48 -9.12 9.58
CA TYR A 164 -5.75 -8.12 10.61
C TYR A 164 -7.24 -8.02 10.89
N GLU A 165 -7.59 -7.72 12.13
CA GLU A 165 -8.92 -7.32 12.55
C GLU A 165 -9.11 -5.80 12.35
N ASN A 166 -10.36 -5.32 12.34
CA ASN A 166 -10.62 -3.88 12.17
C ASN A 166 -9.93 -3.03 13.25
N LYS A 167 -9.95 -3.51 14.50
CA LYS A 167 -9.35 -2.83 15.65
C LYS A 167 -7.86 -2.55 15.47
N ASP A 168 -7.14 -3.42 14.75
CA ASP A 168 -5.71 -3.26 14.52
C ASP A 168 -5.43 -2.03 13.65
N PHE A 169 -6.38 -1.65 12.78
CA PHE A 169 -6.30 -0.43 11.97
C PHE A 169 -6.93 0.78 12.66
N GLN A 170 -7.83 0.60 13.62
CA GLN A 170 -8.40 1.71 14.41
C GLN A 170 -7.40 2.34 15.38
N GLU A 171 -6.25 1.69 15.61
CA GLU A 171 -5.11 2.24 16.36
C GLU A 171 -4.21 3.18 15.51
N LEU A 172 -4.54 3.38 14.22
CA LEU A 172 -3.89 4.35 13.36
C LEU A 172 -4.43 5.76 13.64
N ASP A 173 -3.53 6.74 13.73
CA ASP A 173 -3.81 8.15 14.02
C ASP A 173 -4.07 8.93 12.73
N VAL A 174 -3.48 8.51 11.60
CA VAL A 174 -3.74 9.13 10.29
C VAL A 174 -5.07 8.58 9.75
N ALA A 175 -6.14 9.34 10.00
CA ALA A 175 -7.51 8.98 9.59
C ALA A 175 -7.63 8.58 8.10
N GLU A 176 -6.92 9.27 7.20
CA GLU A 176 -6.92 8.94 5.77
C GLU A 176 -6.34 7.54 5.50
N LEU A 177 -5.32 7.12 6.23
CA LEU A 177 -4.74 5.78 6.13
C LEU A 177 -5.71 4.74 6.71
N GLN A 178 -6.20 4.96 7.93
CA GLN A 178 -7.15 4.10 8.63
C GLN A 178 -8.37 3.79 7.76
N TYR A 179 -9.09 4.83 7.34
CA TYR A 179 -10.34 4.71 6.61
C TYR A 179 -10.11 3.99 5.28
N SER A 180 -9.01 4.31 4.60
CA SER A 180 -8.68 3.71 3.31
C SER A 180 -8.36 2.23 3.41
N ILE A 181 -7.60 1.79 4.41
CA ILE A 181 -7.29 0.37 4.62
C ILE A 181 -8.57 -0.40 4.96
N LEU A 182 -9.39 0.11 5.88
CA LEU A 182 -10.64 -0.54 6.27
C LEU A 182 -11.64 -0.60 5.11
N MET A 183 -11.76 0.46 4.31
CA MET A 183 -12.58 0.46 3.10
C MET A 183 -12.08 -0.56 2.08
N MET A 184 -10.78 -0.57 1.77
CA MET A 184 -10.20 -1.55 0.84
C MET A 184 -10.39 -2.98 1.34
N LYS A 185 -10.20 -3.24 2.64
CA LYS A 185 -10.41 -4.57 3.26
C LYS A 185 -11.81 -5.12 3.01
N HIS A 186 -12.85 -4.29 3.07
CA HIS A 186 -14.24 -4.73 2.94
C HIS A 186 -14.85 -4.53 1.54
N ILE A 187 -14.13 -3.88 0.61
CA ILE A 187 -14.67 -3.43 -0.69
C ILE A 187 -15.26 -4.55 -1.56
N PHE A 188 -14.80 -5.78 -1.36
CA PHE A 188 -15.24 -6.94 -2.13
C PHE A 188 -16.51 -7.62 -1.63
N ASN A 189 -17.05 -7.16 -0.49
CA ASN A 189 -18.33 -7.60 0.07
C ASN A 189 -19.09 -6.37 0.59
N MET A 190 -20.02 -5.86 -0.23
CA MET A 190 -20.77 -4.64 0.09
C MET A 190 -21.63 -4.78 1.36
N GLU A 191 -22.23 -5.94 1.61
CA GLU A 191 -23.00 -6.18 2.84
C GLU A 191 -22.10 -6.00 4.07
N ARG A 192 -20.94 -6.68 4.07
CA ARG A 192 -19.94 -6.54 5.13
C ARG A 192 -19.41 -5.11 5.25
N LEU A 193 -19.15 -4.43 4.13
CA LEU A 193 -18.70 -3.03 4.15
C LEU A 193 -19.74 -2.14 4.83
N LEU A 194 -21.02 -2.29 4.49
CA LEU A 194 -22.11 -1.52 5.09
C LEU A 194 -22.27 -1.81 6.58
N GLU A 195 -22.14 -3.06 7.00
CA GLU A 195 -22.16 -3.45 8.42
C GLU A 195 -21.01 -2.83 9.22
N ASN A 196 -19.86 -2.62 8.57
CA ASN A 196 -18.64 -2.12 9.20
C ASN A 196 -18.48 -0.59 9.04
N LEU A 197 -19.49 0.14 8.54
CA LEU A 197 -19.38 1.58 8.29
C LEU A 197 -19.02 2.40 9.54
N ALA A 198 -19.58 2.04 10.70
CA ALA A 198 -19.27 2.71 11.97
C ALA A 198 -17.81 2.45 12.42
N ASP A 199 -17.31 1.24 12.19
CA ASP A 199 -15.91 0.87 12.47
C ASP A 199 -14.95 1.56 11.50
N ILE A 200 -15.32 1.63 10.22
CA ILE A 200 -14.55 2.29 9.17
C ILE A 200 -14.41 3.77 9.51
N PHE A 201 -15.51 4.46 9.79
CA PHE A 201 -15.56 5.90 9.98
C PHE A 201 -15.60 6.29 11.46
N THR A 202 -14.87 5.57 12.30
CA THR A 202 -14.74 5.91 13.72
C THR A 202 -14.12 7.31 13.86
N ASN A 203 -14.75 8.17 14.67
CA ASN A 203 -14.31 9.55 14.92
C ASN A 203 -14.21 10.41 13.65
N ILE A 204 -15.23 10.33 12.78
CA ILE A 204 -15.28 11.04 11.50
C ILE A 204 -15.52 12.55 11.64
N GLU A 205 -16.13 13.03 12.73
CA GLU A 205 -16.51 14.44 12.87
C GLU A 205 -15.33 15.41 12.75
N PRO A 206 -14.23 15.27 13.51
CA PRO A 206 -13.08 16.17 13.38
C PRO A 206 -12.44 16.10 11.99
N PHE A 207 -12.52 14.92 11.35
CA PHE A 207 -11.99 14.70 10.02
C PHE A 207 -12.72 15.57 8.98
N ILE A 208 -14.06 15.50 8.96
CA ILE A 208 -14.90 16.25 7.99
C ILE A 208 -15.10 17.74 8.35
N GLU A 209 -14.70 18.18 9.53
CA GLU A 209 -14.64 19.61 9.86
C GLU A 209 -13.54 20.34 9.07
N THR A 210 -12.48 19.64 8.66
CA THR A 210 -11.40 20.21 7.85
C THR A 210 -11.74 20.22 6.35
N GLU A 211 -11.26 21.21 5.60
CA GLU A 211 -11.44 21.24 4.14
C GLU A 211 -10.75 20.04 3.47
N GLN A 212 -9.56 19.67 3.95
CA GLN A 212 -8.82 18.53 3.44
C GLN A 212 -9.57 17.22 3.68
N GLY A 213 -10.07 16.99 4.91
CA GLY A 213 -10.83 15.80 5.23
C GLY A 213 -12.14 15.69 4.46
N ARG A 214 -12.86 16.80 4.20
CA ARG A 214 -14.03 16.79 3.29
C ARG A 214 -13.66 16.37 1.87
N LYS A 215 -12.59 16.91 1.30
CA LYS A 215 -12.12 16.54 -0.05
C LYS A 215 -11.72 15.07 -0.12
N PHE A 216 -11.04 14.58 0.91
CA PHE A 216 -10.65 13.17 0.99
C PHE A 216 -11.88 12.26 1.17
N PHE A 217 -12.83 12.67 2.00
CA PHE A 217 -14.10 11.99 2.17
C PHE A 217 -14.89 11.87 0.86
N GLN A 218 -14.95 12.93 0.06
CA GLN A 218 -15.54 12.86 -1.29
C GLN A 218 -14.81 11.84 -2.17
N THR A 219 -13.48 11.77 -2.07
CA THR A 219 -12.68 10.75 -2.80
C THR A 219 -13.04 9.34 -2.35
N MET A 220 -13.22 9.11 -1.05
CA MET A 220 -13.68 7.84 -0.48
C MET A 220 -15.07 7.45 -0.99
N VAL A 221 -16.03 8.38 -0.99
CA VAL A 221 -17.38 8.13 -1.50
C VAL A 221 -17.38 7.80 -2.99
N ILE A 222 -16.61 8.55 -3.80
CA ILE A 222 -16.46 8.26 -5.24
C ILE A 222 -15.89 6.86 -5.45
N TYR A 223 -14.89 6.49 -4.65
CA TYR A 223 -14.33 5.15 -4.68
C TYR A 223 -15.38 4.10 -4.32
N LEU A 224 -16.09 4.22 -3.20
CA LEU A 224 -17.15 3.27 -2.79
C LEU A 224 -18.25 3.12 -3.85
N TYR A 225 -18.67 4.23 -4.45
CA TYR A 225 -19.72 4.24 -5.47
C TYR A 225 -19.37 3.38 -6.69
N GLN A 226 -18.09 3.32 -7.07
CA GLN A 226 -17.63 2.51 -8.21
C GLN A 226 -17.75 0.99 -7.96
N TYR A 227 -17.94 0.56 -6.71
CA TYR A 227 -18.00 -0.84 -6.29
C TYR A 227 -19.36 -1.24 -5.73
N SER A 228 -20.32 -0.32 -5.73
CA SER A 228 -21.65 -0.53 -5.18
C SER A 228 -22.73 -0.35 -6.25
N ASP A 229 -23.81 -1.12 -6.16
CA ASP A 229 -25.03 -0.87 -6.93
C ASP A 229 -25.98 0.14 -6.23
N LEU A 230 -25.50 0.81 -5.18
CA LEU A 230 -26.28 1.78 -4.41
C LEU A 230 -26.39 3.11 -5.17
N THR A 231 -27.58 3.71 -5.13
CA THR A 231 -27.80 5.06 -5.65
C THR A 231 -27.11 6.10 -4.76
N ALA A 232 -26.90 7.31 -5.30
CA ALA A 232 -26.37 8.43 -4.52
C ALA A 232 -27.23 8.74 -3.28
N ASP A 233 -28.55 8.57 -3.37
CA ASP A 233 -29.47 8.80 -2.24
C ASP A 233 -29.35 7.72 -1.17
N GLN A 234 -29.18 6.46 -1.57
CA GLN A 234 -28.93 5.36 -0.62
C GLN A 234 -27.59 5.54 0.11
N TRP A 235 -26.55 5.98 -0.59
CA TRP A 235 -25.27 6.34 0.04
C TRP A 235 -25.42 7.51 1.00
N ARG A 236 -26.14 8.57 0.62
CA ARG A 236 -26.42 9.71 1.50
C ARG A 236 -27.12 9.28 2.77
N GLU A 237 -28.19 8.48 2.66
CA GLU A 237 -28.92 7.97 3.83
C GLU A 237 -28.01 7.14 4.76
N LYS A 238 -27.18 6.25 4.18
CA LYS A 238 -26.24 5.44 4.95
C LYS A 238 -25.19 6.30 5.66
N MET A 239 -24.63 7.31 4.99
CA MET A 239 -23.63 8.20 5.58
C MET A 239 -24.23 9.18 6.60
N HIS A 240 -25.46 9.64 6.41
CA HIS A 240 -26.17 10.48 7.37
C HIS A 240 -26.30 9.79 8.74
N ASN A 241 -26.54 8.47 8.74
CA ASN A 241 -26.60 7.67 9.95
C ASN A 241 -25.25 7.52 10.68
N ILE A 242 -24.14 7.75 9.99
CA ILE A 242 -22.79 7.71 10.57
C ILE A 242 -22.44 9.09 11.13
N SER A 243 -22.67 10.15 10.34
CA SER A 243 -22.50 11.52 10.80
C SER A 243 -23.40 12.47 10.00
N PRO A 244 -24.35 13.19 10.65
CA PRO A 244 -25.23 14.14 9.97
C PRO A 244 -24.51 15.32 9.30
N GLN A 245 -23.23 15.54 9.64
CA GLN A 245 -22.42 16.62 9.05
C GLN A 245 -21.88 16.28 7.65
N VAL A 246 -21.96 15.01 7.22
CA VAL A 246 -21.50 14.56 5.90
C VAL A 246 -22.25 15.22 4.74
N GLU A 247 -23.42 15.81 5.00
CA GLU A 247 -24.25 16.48 3.99
C GLU A 247 -23.96 17.98 3.78
N ARG A 248 -23.04 18.58 4.57
CA ARG A 248 -22.69 20.01 4.49
C ARG A 248 -21.48 20.28 3.61
#